data_AF-A0A851GQZ7-F1
#
_entry.id   AF-A0A851GQZ7-F1
#
_cell.length_a   1.000
_cell.length_b   1.000
_cell.length_c   1.000
_cell.angle_alpha   90.00
_cell.angle_beta   90.00
_cell.angle_gamma   90.00
#
_symmetry.space_group_name_H-M   'P 1'
#
loop_
_entity.id
_entity.type
_entity.pdbx_description
1 polymer ?
#
loop_
_entity_poly.entity_id
_entity_poly.type
_entity_poly.pdbx_seq_one_letter_code
_entity_poly.pdbx_strand_id
1 'polypeptide(L)'
;MLPAVQVVSGGFYFGIIRTISPIRIEGDFKGIIFCNNKVIIDSKATVNGDILCHEIVIGGLVDGNVICKNKCMLKENAVVSGVVRTVQFENEMDSSVSGPVYVNKENKHIDIDEYYDLFNKKENLEKIKDEYFSLPQKLILIT
;
A
#
# COMPACT_ATOMS: atom_id res chain seq x y z
N MET A 1 -10.07 4.01 18.08
CA MET A 1 -11.02 3.96 16.95
C MET A 1 -10.42 3.00 15.94
N LEU A 2 -11.16 1.95 15.56
CA LEU A 2 -10.75 1.05 14.49
C LEU A 2 -10.77 1.83 13.16
N PRO A 3 -9.81 1.60 12.25
CA PRO A 3 -9.82 2.22 10.93
C PRO A 3 -11.06 1.77 10.15
N ALA A 4 -11.57 2.64 9.29
CA ALA A 4 -12.80 2.37 8.55
C ALA A 4 -12.64 1.22 7.53
N VAL A 5 -11.41 0.95 7.09
CA VAL A 5 -11.08 -0.18 6.23
C VAL A 5 -10.06 -1.07 6.93
N GLN A 6 -10.33 -2.38 6.98
CA GLN A 6 -9.42 -3.39 7.53
C GLN A 6 -9.26 -4.56 6.58
N VAL A 7 -8.01 -4.94 6.35
CA VAL A 7 -7.63 -6.22 5.77
C VAL A 7 -7.15 -7.09 6.92
N VAL A 8 -7.96 -8.08 7.30
CA VAL A 8 -7.74 -8.87 8.52
C VAL A 8 -6.84 -10.08 8.24
N SER A 9 -6.17 -10.58 9.28
CA SER A 9 -5.35 -11.80 9.18
C SER A 9 -6.17 -13.03 8.82
N GLY A 10 -5.54 -14.05 8.22
CA GLY A 10 -6.17 -15.34 7.89
C GLY A 10 -6.76 -15.43 6.48
N GLY A 11 -6.61 -14.36 5.69
CA GLY A 11 -6.92 -14.35 4.26
C GLY A 11 -5.71 -13.92 3.42
N PHE A 12 -5.77 -14.21 2.12
CA PHE A 12 -4.83 -13.70 1.13
C PHE A 12 -5.57 -12.70 0.23
N TYR A 13 -5.13 -11.45 0.25
CA TYR A 13 -5.79 -10.36 -0.46
C TYR A 13 -4.88 -9.85 -1.57
N PHE A 14 -5.43 -9.61 -2.75
CA PHE A 14 -4.65 -9.07 -3.86
C PHE A 14 -5.45 -8.09 -4.71
N GLY A 15 -4.76 -7.16 -5.36
CA GLY A 15 -5.35 -6.19 -6.29
C GLY A 15 -5.03 -4.74 -5.95
N ILE A 16 -5.95 -3.84 -6.26
CA ILE A 16 -5.78 -2.40 -6.06
C ILE A 16 -6.77 -1.94 -4.99
N ILE A 17 -6.25 -1.30 -3.94
CA ILE A 17 -7.08 -0.64 -2.93
C ILE A 17 -6.99 0.86 -3.15
N ARG A 18 -8.12 1.52 -3.39
CA ARG A 18 -8.25 2.97 -3.34
C ARG A 18 -9.21 3.37 -2.22
N THR A 19 -8.77 4.26 -1.33
CA THR A 19 -9.60 4.75 -0.23
C THR A 19 -9.21 6.16 0.20
N ILE A 20 -10.21 6.94 0.65
CA ILE A 20 -10.00 8.24 1.30
C ILE A 20 -9.99 8.15 2.82
N SER A 21 -10.33 6.97 3.36
CA SER A 21 -10.38 6.70 4.79
C SER A 21 -9.12 5.99 5.26
N PRO A 22 -8.77 6.07 6.57
CA PRO A 22 -7.68 5.29 7.11
C PRO A 22 -7.87 3.79 6.86
N ILE A 23 -6.78 3.11 6.50
CA ILE A 23 -6.76 1.66 6.28
C ILE A 23 -5.72 1.00 7.18
N ARG A 24 -6.06 -0.19 7.69
CA ARG A 24 -5.14 -1.06 8.40
C ARG A 24 -5.04 -2.42 7.73
N ILE A 25 -3.82 -2.90 7.61
CA ILE A 25 -3.48 -4.21 7.05
C ILE A 25 -2.90 -5.06 8.19
N GLU A 26 -3.59 -6.15 8.52
CA GLU A 26 -3.22 -7.12 9.56
C GLU A 26 -2.71 -8.45 8.98
N GLY A 27 -2.96 -8.71 7.69
CA GLY A 27 -2.61 -9.95 6.99
C GLY A 27 -1.78 -9.73 5.73
N ASP A 28 -1.79 -10.72 4.83
CA ASP A 28 -1.02 -10.68 3.59
C ASP A 28 -1.79 -9.95 2.49
N PHE A 29 -1.16 -8.91 1.94
CA PHE A 29 -1.68 -8.15 0.81
C PHE A 29 -0.67 -8.10 -0.34
N LYS A 30 -1.12 -8.37 -1.56
CA LYS A 30 -0.31 -8.23 -2.79
C LYS A 30 -0.94 -7.26 -3.78
N GLY A 31 -0.28 -6.15 -4.08
CA GLY A 31 -0.77 -5.19 -5.07
C GLY A 31 -0.49 -3.75 -4.68
N ILE A 32 -1.41 -2.83 -5.01
CA ILE A 32 -1.15 -1.38 -4.89
C ILE A 32 -2.18 -0.73 -3.97
N ILE A 33 -1.72 0.14 -3.07
CA ILE A 33 -2.58 0.91 -2.16
C ILE A 33 -2.48 2.40 -2.49
N PHE A 34 -3.61 3.00 -2.83
CA PHE A 34 -3.79 4.46 -2.94
C PHE A 34 -4.68 4.93 -1.79
N CYS A 35 -4.11 5.71 -0.87
CA CYS A 35 -4.81 6.16 0.32
C CYS A 35 -4.66 7.66 0.55
N ASN A 36 -5.74 8.44 0.43
CA ASN A 36 -5.72 9.88 0.75
C ASN A 36 -5.80 10.13 2.27
N ASN A 37 -5.23 9.21 3.05
CA ASN A 37 -5.25 9.22 4.50
C ASN A 37 -4.10 8.35 5.05
N LYS A 38 -4.23 7.94 6.31
CA LYS A 38 -3.27 7.11 7.02
C LYS A 38 -3.38 5.63 6.64
N VAL A 39 -2.25 5.03 6.29
CA VAL A 39 -2.07 3.58 6.17
C VAL A 39 -1.38 3.05 7.43
N ILE A 40 -1.87 1.92 7.95
CA ILE A 40 -1.27 1.22 9.09
C ILE A 40 -0.99 -0.22 8.66
N ILE A 41 0.28 -0.61 8.67
CA ILE A 41 0.69 -2.00 8.45
C ILE A 41 1.03 -2.58 9.83
N ASP A 42 0.26 -3.56 10.30
CA ASP A 42 0.51 -4.18 11.62
C ASP A 42 1.75 -5.07 11.62
N SER A 43 2.27 -5.40 12.80
CA SER A 43 3.54 -6.11 12.98
C SER A 43 3.61 -7.50 12.36
N LYS A 44 2.46 -8.14 12.11
CA LYS A 44 2.38 -9.46 11.48
C LYS A 44 1.98 -9.40 10.01
N ALA A 45 1.73 -8.21 9.47
CA ALA A 45 1.29 -8.04 8.10
C ALA A 45 2.47 -8.06 7.12
N THR A 46 2.23 -8.64 5.95
CA THR A 46 3.17 -8.61 4.82
C THR A 46 2.49 -7.94 3.64
N VAL A 47 3.08 -6.85 3.15
CA VAL A 47 2.63 -6.18 1.93
C VAL A 47 3.66 -6.41 0.83
N ASN A 48 3.23 -7.04 -0.26
CA ASN A 48 4.01 -7.17 -1.49
C ASN A 48 3.44 -6.21 -2.54
N GLY A 49 3.99 -5.00 -2.61
CA GLY A 49 3.68 -4.00 -3.63
C GLY A 49 3.72 -2.56 -3.13
N ASP A 50 3.34 -1.64 -4.01
CA ASP A 50 3.58 -0.21 -3.83
C ASP A 50 2.46 0.49 -3.03
N ILE A 51 2.84 1.47 -2.21
CA ILE A 51 1.94 2.22 -1.34
C ILE A 51 2.09 3.73 -1.59
N LEU A 52 0.99 4.39 -1.96
CA LEU A 52 0.87 5.84 -2.09
C LEU A 52 -0.11 6.35 -1.04
N CYS A 53 0.35 7.18 -0.11
CA CYS A 53 -0.46 7.60 1.03
C CYS A 53 -0.17 9.01 1.58
N HIS A 54 -1.05 9.54 2.43
CA HIS A 54 -0.77 10.78 3.18
C HIS A 54 0.23 10.53 4.31
N GLU A 55 -0.07 9.55 5.16
CA GLU A 55 0.76 9.13 6.28
C GLU A 55 0.81 7.62 6.34
N ILE A 56 1.90 7.08 6.87
CA ILE A 56 2.03 5.65 7.06
C ILE A 56 2.76 5.31 8.36
N VAL A 57 2.26 4.28 9.02
CA VAL A 57 2.94 3.59 10.13
C VAL A 57 3.14 2.15 9.71
N ILE A 58 4.39 1.70 9.66
CA ILE A 58 4.77 0.36 9.23
C ILE A 58 5.30 -0.40 10.44
N GLY A 59 4.64 -1.47 10.85
CA GLY A 59 5.14 -2.42 11.84
C GLY A 59 5.55 -3.77 11.28
N GLY A 60 5.04 -4.14 10.11
CA GLY A 60 5.32 -5.42 9.47
C GLY A 60 6.36 -5.31 8.35
N LEU A 61 6.17 -6.14 7.34
CA LEU A 61 7.05 -6.25 6.19
C LEU A 61 6.41 -5.58 4.97
N VAL A 62 7.16 -4.76 4.25
CA VAL A 62 6.77 -4.18 2.96
C VAL A 62 7.85 -4.51 1.94
N ASP A 63 7.52 -5.31 0.93
CA ASP A 63 8.32 -5.51 -0.27
C ASP A 63 7.71 -4.68 -1.40
N GLY A 64 8.27 -3.50 -1.63
CA GLY A 64 7.69 -2.49 -2.52
C GLY A 64 8.08 -1.06 -2.13
N ASN A 65 7.66 -0.09 -2.96
CA ASN A 65 7.98 1.31 -2.76
C ASN A 65 6.90 2.02 -1.94
N VAL A 66 7.32 2.96 -1.10
CA VAL A 66 6.43 3.78 -0.27
C VAL A 66 6.59 5.24 -0.66
N ILE A 67 5.53 5.84 -1.19
CA ILE A 67 5.44 7.28 -1.45
C ILE A 67 4.44 7.86 -0.46
N CYS A 68 4.95 8.62 0.49
CA CYS A 68 4.20 9.25 1.55
C CYS A 68 4.24 10.77 1.40
N LYS A 69 3.09 11.43 1.48
CA LYS A 69 3.02 12.89 1.32
C LYS A 69 3.43 13.68 2.55
N ASN A 70 3.36 13.05 3.73
CA ASN A 70 3.64 13.71 4.99
C ASN A 70 4.66 12.90 5.81
N LYS A 71 4.20 11.96 6.63
CA LYS A 71 5.05 11.23 7.58
C LYS A 71 5.05 9.73 7.35
N CYS A 72 6.24 9.17 7.18
CA CYS A 72 6.51 7.73 7.23
C CYS A 72 7.15 7.38 8.57
N MET A 73 6.53 6.48 9.33
CA MET A 73 7.03 5.98 10.61
C MET A 73 7.24 4.47 10.52
N LEU A 74 8.47 4.01 10.76
CA LEU A 74 8.76 2.58 10.96
C LEU A 74 8.74 2.27 12.46
N LYS A 75 7.93 1.28 12.84
CA LYS A 75 7.91 0.70 14.19
C LYS A 75 9.04 -0.31 14.38
N GLU A 76 9.23 -0.73 15.62
CA GLU A 76 10.23 -1.73 15.99
C GLU A 76 10.16 -2.97 15.07
N ASN A 77 11.31 -3.44 14.59
CA ASN A 77 11.45 -4.59 13.68
C ASN A 77 10.78 -4.47 12.30
N ALA A 78 10.23 -3.31 11.93
CA ALA A 78 9.64 -3.12 10.62
C ALA A 78 10.70 -3.16 9.50
N VAL A 79 10.37 -3.80 8.37
CA VAL A 79 11.29 -3.92 7.23
C VAL A 79 10.62 -3.41 5.97
N VAL A 80 11.29 -2.50 5.27
CA VAL A 80 10.89 -2.04 3.93
C VAL A 80 11.96 -2.43 2.91
N SER A 81 11.63 -3.35 2.02
CA SER A 81 12.43 -3.71 0.86
C SER A 81 12.02 -2.88 -0.35
N GLY A 82 12.60 -1.68 -0.48
CA GLY A 82 12.27 -0.78 -1.59
C GLY A 82 12.66 0.67 -1.33
N VAL A 83 12.13 1.57 -2.16
CA VAL A 83 12.39 3.01 -2.06
C VAL A 83 11.32 3.67 -1.19
N VAL A 84 11.74 4.54 -0.27
CA VAL A 84 10.83 5.38 0.53
C VAL A 84 10.98 6.84 0.11
N ARG A 85 9.87 7.53 -0.16
CA ARG A 85 9.83 8.98 -0.38
C ARG A 85 8.84 9.62 0.60
N THR A 86 9.26 10.61 1.37
CA THR A 86 8.41 11.24 2.39
C THR A 86 8.81 12.68 2.70
N VAL A 87 7.96 13.46 3.38
CA VAL A 87 8.36 14.77 3.94
C VAL A 87 9.10 14.60 5.27
N GLN A 88 8.71 13.59 6.05
CA GLN A 88 9.26 13.29 7.36
C GLN A 88 9.39 11.78 7.53
N PHE A 89 10.60 11.33 7.84
CA PHE A 89 10.91 9.94 8.12
C PHE A 89 11.29 9.79 9.59
N GLU A 90 10.67 8.85 10.28
CA GLU A 90 11.00 8.44 11.64
C GLU A 90 11.05 6.92 11.72
N ASN A 91 11.92 6.39 12.56
CA ASN A 91 12.07 4.96 12.75
C ASN A 91 12.39 4.60 14.20
N GLU A 92 11.87 3.47 14.65
CA GLU A 92 12.16 2.86 15.96
C GLU A 92 13.31 1.85 15.85
N MET A 93 13.69 1.23 16.98
CA MET A 93 14.82 0.27 17.05
C MET A 93 14.63 -0.92 16.11
N ASP A 94 15.74 -1.43 15.58
CA ASP A 94 15.81 -2.64 14.74
C ASP A 94 14.93 -2.64 13.47
N SER A 95 14.41 -1.46 13.09
CA SER A 95 13.74 -1.26 11.82
C SER A 95 14.75 -1.01 10.69
N SER A 96 14.39 -1.38 9.46
CA SER A 96 15.30 -1.26 8.32
C SER A 96 14.59 -0.91 7.01
N VAL A 97 15.32 -0.21 6.14
CA VAL A 97 14.96 0.04 4.75
C VAL A 97 16.14 -0.41 3.89
N SER A 98 15.95 -1.35 2.96
CA SER A 98 17.05 -1.86 2.13
C SER A 98 17.39 -0.94 0.94
N GLY A 99 16.46 -0.07 0.53
CA GLY A 99 16.64 0.90 -0.53
C GLY A 99 16.84 2.35 -0.02
N PRO A 100 16.95 3.32 -0.95
CA PRO A 100 17.13 4.72 -0.59
C PRO A 100 15.87 5.32 0.06
N VAL A 101 16.10 6.19 1.05
CA VAL A 101 15.08 7.03 1.66
C VAL A 101 15.28 8.48 1.20
N TYR A 102 14.29 9.04 0.50
CA TYR A 102 14.29 10.43 0.08
C TYR A 102 13.35 11.24 0.98
N VAL A 103 13.93 12.19 1.72
CA VAL A 103 13.17 13.12 2.56
C VAL A 103 13.10 14.48 1.85
N ASN A 104 11.92 14.85 1.36
CA ASN A 104 11.71 16.07 0.57
C ASN A 104 10.38 16.74 0.91
N LYS A 105 10.41 18.03 1.26
CA LYS A 105 9.22 18.83 1.59
C LYS A 105 8.24 18.95 0.42
N GLU A 106 8.70 18.83 -0.82
CA GLU A 106 7.85 18.91 -2.01
C GLU A 106 6.90 17.71 -2.15
N ASN A 107 7.15 16.60 -1.42
CA ASN A 107 6.23 15.45 -1.39
C ASN A 107 4.81 15.82 -0.92
N LYS A 108 4.63 16.91 -0.17
CA LYS A 108 3.31 17.42 0.23
C LYS A 108 2.41 17.76 -0.95
N HIS A 109 3.00 18.08 -2.11
CA HIS A 109 2.31 18.47 -3.34
C HIS A 109 1.96 17.30 -4.26
N ILE A 110 2.38 16.08 -3.93
CA ILE A 110 1.98 14.89 -4.69
C ILE A 110 0.44 14.80 -4.66
N ASP A 111 -0.18 14.56 -5.80
CA ASP A 111 -1.61 14.28 -5.90
C ASP A 111 -1.80 12.77 -6.09
N ILE A 112 -2.41 12.13 -5.10
CA ILE A 112 -2.64 10.67 -5.11
C ILE A 112 -3.73 10.31 -6.12
N ASP A 113 -4.74 11.17 -6.27
CA ASP A 113 -5.83 10.94 -7.21
C ASP A 113 -5.32 11.10 -8.65
N GLU A 114 -4.45 12.08 -8.90
CA GLU A 114 -3.77 12.20 -10.20
C GLU A 114 -2.93 10.95 -10.51
N TYR A 115 -2.18 10.44 -9.53
CA TYR A 115 -1.39 9.23 -9.70
C TYR A 115 -2.25 8.00 -10.00
N TYR A 116 -3.38 7.84 -9.29
CA TYR A 116 -4.35 6.78 -9.54
C TYR A 116 -4.99 6.91 -10.93
N ASP A 117 -5.36 8.12 -11.36
CA ASP A 117 -5.93 8.36 -12.68
C ASP A 117 -4.92 8.07 -13.79
N LEU A 118 -3.65 8.45 -13.62
CA LEU A 118 -2.57 8.13 -14.55
C LEU A 118 -2.32 6.62 -14.62
N PHE A 119 -2.35 5.93 -13.47
CA PHE A 119 -2.24 4.49 -13.38
C PHE A 119 -3.36 3.80 -14.18
N ASN A 120 -4.62 4.17 -13.95
CA ASN A 120 -5.78 3.60 -14.66
C ASN A 120 -5.90 3.99 -16.13
N LYS A 121 -5.30 5.12 -16.54
CA LYS A 121 -5.22 5.48 -17.97
C LYS A 121 -4.21 4.59 -18.71
N LYS A 122 -3.15 4.14 -18.04
CA LYS A 122 -2.11 3.26 -18.62
C LYS A 122 -2.49 1.78 -18.55
N GLU A 123 -3.01 1.34 -17.40
CA GLU A 123 -3.66 0.05 -17.26
C GLU A 123 -5.14 0.23 -17.58
N ASN A 124 -5.49 0.08 -18.86
CA ASN A 124 -6.89 0.15 -19.27
C ASN A 124 -7.66 -0.84 -18.40
N LEU A 125 -8.62 -0.38 -17.59
CA LEU A 125 -9.46 -1.24 -16.74
C LEU A 125 -10.06 -2.43 -17.52
N GLU A 126 -10.25 -2.23 -18.82
CA GLU A 126 -10.58 -3.23 -19.85
C GLU A 126 -9.58 -4.40 -19.91
N LYS A 127 -8.26 -4.17 -19.89
CA LYS A 127 -7.24 -5.23 -19.89
C LYS A 127 -7.20 -6.03 -18.60
N ILE A 128 -7.35 -5.38 -17.45
CA ILE A 128 -7.43 -6.06 -16.15
C ILE A 128 -8.72 -6.90 -16.09
N LYS A 129 -9.84 -6.35 -16.58
CA LYS A 129 -11.08 -7.10 -16.74
C LYS A 129 -10.89 -8.27 -17.70
N ASP A 130 -10.26 -8.08 -18.84
CA ASP A 130 -9.99 -9.16 -19.78
C ASP A 130 -9.11 -10.23 -19.14
N GLU A 131 -8.02 -9.91 -18.46
CA GLU A 131 -7.11 -10.91 -17.87
C GLU A 131 -7.72 -11.66 -16.69
N TYR A 132 -8.45 -10.96 -15.79
CA TYR A 132 -9.10 -11.58 -14.62
C TYR A 132 -10.46 -12.22 -14.92
N PHE A 133 -11.20 -11.75 -15.93
CA PHE A 133 -12.53 -12.27 -16.31
C PHE A 133 -12.48 -13.18 -17.57
N SER A 134 -11.34 -13.30 -18.27
CA SER A 134 -11.13 -14.31 -19.33
C SER A 134 -10.70 -15.67 -18.79
N LEU A 135 -10.16 -15.74 -17.56
CA LEU A 135 -10.11 -17.00 -16.82
C LEU A 135 -11.55 -17.48 -16.62
N PRO A 136 -11.86 -18.75 -16.88
CA PRO A 136 -13.23 -19.20 -17.08
C PRO A 136 -14.04 -19.02 -15.80
N GLN A 137 -14.79 -17.91 -15.73
CA GLN A 137 -15.88 -17.70 -14.78
C GLN A 137 -16.94 -18.83 -14.86
N LYS A 138 -16.85 -19.70 -15.87
CA LYS A 138 -17.57 -20.96 -15.99
C LYS A 138 -17.37 -21.91 -14.80
N LEU A 139 -16.31 -21.81 -14.00
CA LEU A 139 -16.16 -22.74 -12.86
C LEU A 139 -17.06 -22.38 -11.65
N ILE A 140 -17.49 -21.11 -11.52
CA ILE A 140 -18.37 -20.67 -10.42
C ILE A 140 -19.85 -21.02 -10.71
N LEU A 141 -20.18 -21.32 -11.96
CA LEU A 141 -21.52 -21.79 -12.37
C LEU A 141 -21.65 -23.33 -12.37
N ILE A 142 -20.63 -24.05 -11.88
CA ILE A 142 -20.66 -25.51 -11.75
C ILE A 142 -20.47 -25.85 -10.27
N THR A 143 -21.46 -25.49 -9.45
CA THR A 143 -21.72 -26.16 -8.17
C THR A 143 -23.21 -26.06 -7.85
#